data_AF-A0A2W4PL05-F1
#
_entry.id   AF-A0A2W4PL05-F1
#
_cell.length_a   1.000
_cell.length_b   1.000
_cell.length_c   1.000
_cell.angle_alpha   90.00
_cell.angle_beta   90.00
_cell.angle_gamma   90.00
#
_symmetry.space_group_name_H-M   'P 1'
#
loop_
_entity.id
_entity.type
_entity.pdbx_description
1 polymer ?
#
loop_
_entity_poly.entity_id
_entity_poly.type
_entity_poly.pdbx_seq_one_letter_code
_entity_poly.pdbx_strand_id
1 'polypeptide(L)'
;MERRLPYPGEVLVRVGQRVEPDEVVARAYVPGTPHVVNLARALMIPPARVERAMRREVGNKVTEGETLASAGVFGSRSCPAPVSGVIAAVDSETGYVTIVPDPVTVELQATVRGIVMEVLPYEGVRIETPAAQIYGVFGIGQERSGVLHLLVTDPSEPILPEMIDARCAYAIVIGGSGITAAALQRAVREQVRGVIVGGIDEAELRAFLGWESPASWRHGIRSWRVTAPETSTELTLVVTEGFGVRPMSAPLFELLASH
;
A
#
# COMPACT_ATOMS: atom_id res chain seq x y z
N MET A 1 15.82 6.85 -13.02
CA MET A 1 14.51 6.66 -12.36
C MET A 1 14.31 7.73 -11.31
N GLU A 2 13.13 8.32 -11.25
CA GLU A 2 12.80 9.37 -10.29
C GLU A 2 11.86 8.83 -9.22
N ARG A 3 12.16 9.12 -7.95
CA ARG A 3 11.37 8.71 -6.79
C ARG A 3 10.93 9.98 -6.06
N ARG A 4 9.62 10.10 -5.82
CA ARG A 4 9.03 11.26 -5.12
C ARG A 4 8.11 10.82 -3.99
N LEU A 5 8.16 11.57 -2.90
CA LEU A 5 7.26 11.49 -1.76
C LEU A 5 5.89 12.06 -2.15
N PRO A 6 4.81 11.54 -1.53
CA PRO A 6 3.46 12.07 -1.72
C PRO A 6 3.19 13.38 -0.97
N TYR A 7 4.07 13.74 -0.03
CA TYR A 7 4.00 14.92 0.80
C TYR A 7 5.41 15.44 1.06
N PRO A 8 5.62 16.76 1.22
CA PRO A 8 6.92 17.30 1.59
C PRO A 8 7.52 16.58 2.80
N GLY A 9 8.78 16.17 2.68
CA GLY A 9 9.47 15.37 3.70
C GLY A 9 10.96 15.62 3.74
N GLU A 10 11.69 14.64 4.25
CA GLU A 10 13.14 14.66 4.38
C GLU A 10 13.76 13.62 3.45
N VAL A 11 14.80 14.02 2.72
CA VAL A 11 15.61 13.09 1.93
C VAL A 11 16.77 12.61 2.80
N LEU A 12 16.90 11.28 2.93
CA LEU A 12 17.81 10.63 3.88
C LEU A 12 19.16 10.25 3.25
N VAL A 13 19.32 10.48 1.94
CA VAL A 13 20.50 10.12 1.16
C VAL A 13 21.10 11.35 0.49
N ARG A 14 22.34 11.20 -0.01
CA ARG A 14 23.09 12.28 -0.68
C ARG A 14 23.45 11.92 -2.12
N VAL A 15 23.72 12.95 -2.93
CA VAL A 15 24.25 12.76 -4.29
C VAL A 15 25.55 11.96 -4.25
N GLY A 16 25.68 11.00 -5.17
CA GLY A 16 26.78 10.05 -5.28
C GLY A 16 26.65 8.80 -4.40
N GLN A 17 25.64 8.72 -3.52
CA GLN A 17 25.40 7.54 -2.70
C GLN A 17 24.91 6.37 -3.56
N ARG A 18 25.46 5.18 -3.30
CA ARG A 18 24.91 3.92 -3.83
C ARG A 18 23.75 3.48 -2.94
N VAL A 19 22.67 3.04 -3.56
CA VAL A 19 21.46 2.58 -2.87
C VAL A 19 21.07 1.18 -3.31
N GLU A 20 20.52 0.42 -2.38
CA GLU A 20 19.90 -0.90 -2.63
C GLU A 20 18.37 -0.80 -2.65
N PRO A 21 17.64 -1.75 -3.28
CA PRO A 21 16.20 -1.62 -3.50
C PRO A 21 15.35 -1.40 -2.23
N ASP A 22 15.74 -1.97 -1.10
CA ASP A 22 15.05 -1.87 0.19
C ASP A 22 15.47 -0.64 1.02
N GLU A 23 16.49 0.10 0.58
CA GLU A 23 16.97 1.28 1.29
C GLU A 23 15.96 2.42 1.22
N VAL A 24 15.66 3.01 2.39
CA VAL A 24 14.77 4.18 2.50
C VAL A 24 15.55 5.42 2.11
N VAL A 25 15.16 6.04 0.99
CA VAL A 25 15.83 7.22 0.43
C VAL A 25 15.21 8.53 0.90
N ALA A 26 13.93 8.52 1.28
CA ALA A 26 13.25 9.70 1.81
C ALA A 26 12.09 9.28 2.73
N ARG A 27 11.65 10.19 3.60
CA ARG A 27 10.52 9.97 4.52
C ARG A 27 9.66 11.22 4.60
N ALA A 28 8.34 11.06 4.67
CA ALA A 28 7.39 12.14 4.92
C ALA A 28 6.43 11.81 6.06
N TYR A 29 5.96 12.85 6.74
CA TYR A 29 4.88 12.76 7.71
C TYR A 29 3.60 13.26 7.04
N VAL A 30 2.71 12.34 6.70
CA VAL A 30 1.46 12.68 6.01
C VAL A 30 0.38 12.93 7.07
N PRO A 31 -0.18 14.15 7.15
CA PRO A 31 -1.25 14.43 8.09
C PRO A 31 -2.50 13.63 7.72
N GLY A 32 -3.17 13.07 8.72
CA GLY A 32 -4.46 12.41 8.53
C GLY A 32 -5.60 13.41 8.28
N THR A 33 -6.70 12.94 7.72
CA THR A 33 -7.92 13.75 7.54
C THR A 33 -8.53 14.07 8.90
N PRO A 34 -8.83 15.35 9.23
CA PRO A 34 -9.49 15.69 10.49
C PRO A 34 -10.86 15.02 10.62
N HIS A 35 -11.15 14.50 11.82
CA HIS A 35 -12.44 13.92 12.18
C HIS A 35 -13.26 14.92 12.99
N VAL A 36 -14.48 15.20 12.54
CA VAL A 36 -15.42 16.11 13.23
C VAL A 36 -16.54 15.30 13.86
N VAL A 37 -16.67 15.37 15.18
CA VAL A 37 -17.63 14.59 15.97
C VAL A 37 -18.68 15.54 16.56
N ASN A 38 -19.97 15.25 16.34
CA ASN A 38 -21.05 15.98 17.02
C ASN A 38 -21.22 15.45 18.45
N LEU A 39 -20.49 16.03 19.39
CA LEU A 39 -20.43 15.53 20.76
C LEU A 39 -21.71 15.86 21.55
N ALA A 40 -22.31 17.02 21.29
CA ALA A 40 -23.60 17.41 21.88
C ALA A 40 -24.69 16.38 21.57
N ARG A 41 -24.78 15.95 20.31
CA ARG A 41 -25.73 14.91 19.88
C ARG A 41 -25.37 13.55 20.47
N ALA A 42 -24.09 13.16 20.43
CA ALA A 42 -23.65 11.86 20.96
C ALA A 42 -23.94 11.70 22.45
N LEU A 43 -23.73 12.76 23.23
CA LEU A 43 -23.96 12.76 24.69
C LEU A 43 -25.35 13.22 25.09
N MET A 44 -26.20 13.63 24.15
CA MET A 44 -27.52 14.24 24.41
C MET A 44 -27.44 15.36 25.47
N ILE A 45 -26.56 16.33 25.23
CA ILE A 45 -26.37 17.52 26.07
C ILE A 45 -26.43 18.79 25.21
N PRO A 46 -26.74 19.97 25.80
CA PRO A 46 -26.63 21.24 25.10
C PRO A 46 -25.18 21.51 24.65
N PRO A 47 -24.96 22.13 23.47
CA PRO A 47 -23.63 22.52 22.98
C PRO A 47 -22.75 23.23 24.01
N ALA A 48 -23.33 24.18 24.76
CA ALA A 48 -22.62 24.94 25.80
C ALA A 48 -22.09 24.09 26.96
N ARG A 49 -22.49 22.80 27.07
CA ARG A 49 -21.97 21.86 28.08
C ARG A 49 -20.92 20.89 27.53
N VAL A 50 -20.61 20.95 26.24
CA VAL A 50 -19.67 20.02 25.58
C VAL A 50 -18.27 20.13 26.17
N GLU A 51 -17.73 21.35 26.27
CA GLU A 51 -16.38 21.60 26.81
C GLU A 51 -16.22 21.02 28.23
N ARG A 52 -17.21 21.24 29.10
CA ARG A 52 -17.19 20.68 30.47
C ARG A 52 -17.35 19.15 30.52
N ALA A 53 -17.97 18.55 29.51
CA ALA A 53 -18.16 17.09 29.45
C ALA A 53 -16.91 16.36 28.93
N MET A 54 -15.94 17.08 28.37
CA MET A 54 -14.72 16.50 27.85
C MET A 54 -13.80 15.98 28.94
N ARG A 55 -13.10 14.88 28.64
CA ARG A 55 -12.13 14.25 29.54
C ARG A 55 -10.73 14.85 29.43
N ARG A 56 -10.43 15.45 28.28
CA ARG A 56 -9.16 16.08 27.96
C ARG A 56 -9.41 17.41 27.27
N GLU A 57 -8.43 18.30 27.31
CA GLU A 57 -8.55 19.65 26.75
C GLU A 57 -8.06 19.72 25.29
N VAL A 58 -8.34 20.84 24.62
CA VAL A 58 -7.75 21.15 23.31
C VAL A 58 -6.22 21.09 23.40
N GLY A 59 -5.58 20.48 22.42
CA GLY A 59 -4.14 20.22 22.37
C GLY A 59 -3.71 18.91 23.03
N ASN A 60 -4.61 18.19 23.72
CA ASN A 60 -4.27 16.89 24.30
C ASN A 60 -4.43 15.75 23.28
N LYS A 61 -3.59 14.72 23.43
CA LYS A 61 -3.73 13.46 22.69
C LYS A 61 -4.87 12.60 23.23
N VAL A 62 -5.54 11.89 22.33
CA VAL A 62 -6.55 10.86 22.59
C VAL A 62 -6.21 9.60 21.79
N THR A 63 -6.54 8.43 22.33
CA THR A 63 -6.40 7.15 21.63
C THR A 63 -7.75 6.72 21.06
N GLU A 64 -7.77 6.08 19.90
CA GLU A 64 -8.98 5.47 19.35
C GLU A 64 -9.66 4.55 20.39
N GLY A 65 -10.97 4.69 20.55
CA GLY A 65 -11.75 3.95 21.54
C GLY A 65 -11.66 4.49 22.98
N GLU A 66 -10.72 5.38 23.30
CA GLU A 66 -10.65 6.06 24.60
C GLU A 66 -11.88 6.96 24.80
N THR A 67 -12.38 7.09 26.03
CA THR A 67 -13.50 8.00 26.31
C THR A 67 -13.07 9.46 26.11
N LEU A 68 -13.53 10.07 25.01
CA LEU A 68 -13.29 11.47 24.67
C LEU A 68 -14.06 12.42 25.61
N ALA A 69 -15.32 12.08 25.87
CA ALA A 69 -16.19 12.87 26.73
C ALA A 69 -17.27 11.99 27.36
N SER A 70 -17.79 12.42 28.51
CA SER A 70 -18.87 11.70 29.21
C SER A 70 -19.79 12.65 29.95
N ALA A 71 -21.09 12.31 30.00
CA ALA A 71 -22.12 13.10 30.68
C ALA A 71 -23.18 12.21 31.34
N GLY A 72 -23.93 12.77 32.28
CA GLY A 72 -24.99 12.06 33.03
C GLY A 72 -24.55 11.57 34.41
N VAL A 73 -25.47 10.94 35.13
CA VAL A 73 -25.23 10.40 36.48
C VAL A 73 -24.17 9.29 36.38
N PHE A 74 -23.06 9.45 37.11
CA PHE A 74 -21.88 8.57 37.03
C PHE A 74 -21.30 8.34 35.62
N GLY A 75 -21.50 9.27 34.68
CA GLY A 75 -20.95 9.12 33.32
C GLY A 75 -21.67 8.08 32.46
N SER A 76 -22.96 7.84 32.72
CA SER A 76 -23.79 6.86 32.02
C SER A 76 -23.84 7.01 30.49
N ARG A 77 -23.47 8.18 29.95
CA ARG A 77 -23.29 8.42 28.52
C ARG A 77 -21.84 8.77 28.26
N SER A 78 -21.19 8.03 27.38
CA SER A 78 -19.82 8.26 26.95
C SER A 78 -19.75 8.29 25.44
N CYS A 79 -18.82 9.09 24.93
CA CYS A 79 -18.48 9.12 23.52
C CYS A 79 -17.00 8.74 23.40
N PRO A 80 -16.68 7.60 22.76
CA PRO A 80 -15.29 7.24 22.49
C PRO A 80 -14.71 8.10 21.36
N ALA A 81 -13.38 8.28 21.37
CA ALA A 81 -12.68 8.91 20.28
C ALA A 81 -12.71 8.00 19.04
N PRO A 82 -13.11 8.51 17.85
CA PRO A 82 -13.18 7.72 16.63
C PRO A 82 -11.81 7.41 16.02
N VAL A 83 -10.76 8.17 16.40
CA VAL A 83 -9.39 8.02 15.91
C VAL A 83 -8.39 8.44 16.99
N SER A 84 -7.18 7.89 16.91
CA SER A 84 -6.03 8.37 17.70
C SER A 84 -5.51 9.68 17.11
N GLY A 85 -5.28 10.69 17.94
CA GLY A 85 -4.85 12.00 17.48
C GLY A 85 -4.89 13.08 18.54
N VAL A 86 -4.92 14.34 18.12
CA VAL A 86 -4.97 15.52 18.99
C VAL A 86 -6.32 16.21 18.85
N ILE A 87 -6.92 16.60 19.98
CA ILE A 87 -8.10 17.47 20.00
C ILE A 87 -7.69 18.84 19.49
N ALA A 88 -8.08 19.20 18.28
CA ALA A 88 -7.67 20.45 17.63
C ALA A 88 -8.61 21.62 17.96
N ALA A 89 -9.90 21.34 18.11
CA ALA A 89 -10.90 22.36 18.40
C ALA A 89 -12.12 21.76 19.08
N VAL A 90 -12.79 22.58 19.89
CA VAL A 90 -14.07 22.32 20.52
C VAL A 90 -14.94 23.54 20.27
N ASP A 91 -16.06 23.36 19.59
CA ASP A 91 -17.03 24.42 19.35
C ASP A 91 -18.18 24.30 20.34
N SER A 92 -18.24 25.21 21.31
CA SER A 92 -19.26 25.25 22.35
C SER A 92 -20.62 25.79 21.86
N GLU A 93 -20.68 26.44 20.71
CA GLU A 93 -21.93 26.95 20.13
C GLU A 93 -22.66 25.84 19.37
N THR A 94 -21.93 25.07 18.57
CA THR A 94 -22.49 24.00 17.72
C THR A 94 -22.38 22.61 18.35
N GLY A 95 -21.45 22.42 19.29
CA GLY A 95 -21.22 21.18 20.02
C GLY A 95 -20.36 20.17 19.26
N TYR A 96 -19.63 20.61 18.24
CA TYR A 96 -18.68 19.79 17.49
C TYR A 96 -17.29 19.78 18.13
N VAL A 97 -16.61 18.65 18.02
CA VAL A 97 -15.20 18.49 18.40
C VAL A 97 -14.43 18.01 17.19
N THR A 98 -13.29 18.64 16.91
CA THR A 98 -12.39 18.26 15.82
C THR A 98 -11.17 17.56 16.38
N ILE A 99 -10.88 16.37 15.87
CA ILE A 99 -9.69 15.58 16.19
C ILE A 99 -8.84 15.49 14.93
N VAL A 100 -7.58 15.91 15.03
CA VAL A 100 -6.60 15.73 13.95
C VAL A 100 -5.85 14.43 14.23
N PRO A 101 -5.92 13.41 13.36
CA PRO A 101 -5.21 12.16 13.56
C PRO A 101 -3.71 12.35 13.68
N ASP A 102 -3.05 11.43 14.37
CA ASP A 102 -1.58 11.36 14.33
C ASP A 102 -1.09 11.18 12.87
N PRO A 103 -0.04 11.90 12.45
CA PRO A 103 0.46 11.80 11.09
C PRO A 103 1.02 10.40 10.81
N VAL A 104 0.76 9.89 9.62
CA VAL A 104 1.29 8.60 9.16
C VAL A 104 2.67 8.83 8.54
N THR A 105 3.65 8.04 8.97
CA THR A 105 4.98 8.06 8.37
C THR A 105 4.95 7.28 7.07
N VAL A 106 5.34 7.93 5.97
CA VAL A 106 5.52 7.29 4.66
C VAL A 106 7.00 7.25 4.35
N GLU A 107 7.50 6.05 4.07
CA GLU A 107 8.87 5.81 3.65
C GLU A 107 8.93 5.57 2.15
N LEU A 108 9.86 6.25 1.49
CA LEU A 108 10.15 6.08 0.08
C LEU A 108 11.38 5.22 -0.06
N GLN A 109 11.20 4.00 -0.54
CA GLN A 109 12.31 3.10 -0.87
C GLN A 109 12.89 3.44 -2.25
N ALA A 110 14.19 3.12 -2.44
CA ALA A 110 14.89 3.27 -3.70
C ALA A 110 14.27 2.40 -4.81
N THR A 111 13.86 1.17 -4.45
CA THR A 111 13.28 0.09 -5.27
C THR A 111 14.12 -0.41 -6.44
N VAL A 112 15.25 0.25 -6.70
CA VAL A 112 16.28 -0.18 -7.64
C VAL A 112 17.65 0.00 -7.00
N ARG A 113 18.57 -0.90 -7.34
CA ARG A 113 19.99 -0.68 -7.10
C ARG A 113 20.47 0.43 -8.02
N GLY A 114 21.25 1.39 -7.53
CA GLY A 114 21.77 2.46 -8.38
C GLY A 114 22.61 3.49 -7.64
N ILE A 115 22.84 4.62 -8.31
CA ILE A 115 23.57 5.79 -7.76
C ILE A 115 22.62 6.98 -7.74
N VAL A 116 22.55 7.68 -6.60
CA VAL A 116 21.80 8.93 -6.47
C VAL A 116 22.49 10.02 -7.26
N MET A 117 21.90 10.45 -8.37
CA MET A 117 22.46 11.51 -9.21
C MET A 117 21.99 12.90 -8.79
N GLU A 118 20.83 12.99 -8.16
CA GLU A 118 20.24 14.25 -7.73
C GLU A 118 19.34 14.04 -6.51
N VAL A 119 19.38 15.00 -5.60
CA VAL A 119 18.43 15.12 -4.49
C VAL A 119 17.45 16.23 -4.83
N LEU A 120 16.16 15.92 -4.82
CA LEU A 120 15.06 16.87 -4.99
C LEU A 120 14.62 17.31 -3.59
N PRO A 121 14.93 18.54 -3.15
CA PRO A 121 14.65 18.98 -1.79
C PRO A 121 13.18 18.80 -1.41
N TYR A 122 12.93 18.18 -0.25
CA TYR A 122 11.61 17.85 0.29
C TYR A 122 10.75 16.87 -0.54
N GLU A 123 11.18 16.51 -1.74
CA GLU A 123 10.39 15.70 -2.66
C GLU A 123 10.95 14.30 -2.84
N GLY A 124 12.27 14.12 -2.96
CA GLY A 124 12.83 12.78 -3.18
C GLY A 124 14.17 12.78 -3.91
N VAL A 125 14.38 11.81 -4.80
CA VAL A 125 15.68 11.55 -5.43
C VAL A 125 15.57 11.09 -6.88
N ARG A 126 16.62 11.34 -7.66
CA ARG A 126 16.82 10.73 -8.98
C ARG A 126 17.97 9.73 -8.91
N ILE A 127 17.66 8.47 -9.22
CA ILE A 127 18.59 7.35 -9.18
C ILE A 127 18.94 6.94 -10.62
N GLU A 128 20.22 6.86 -10.92
CA GLU A 128 20.73 6.27 -12.16
C GLU A 128 21.05 4.80 -11.95
N THR A 129 20.58 3.97 -12.87
CA THR A 129 20.78 2.52 -12.84
C THR A 129 20.73 1.94 -14.25
N PRO A 130 21.62 1.00 -14.60
CA PRO A 130 21.44 0.19 -15.80
C PRO A 130 20.26 -0.77 -15.58
N ALA A 131 19.21 -0.63 -16.38
CA ALA A 131 18.04 -1.48 -16.28
C ALA A 131 17.35 -1.63 -17.64
N ALA A 132 16.68 -2.77 -17.83
CA ALA A 132 15.65 -2.93 -18.85
C ALA A 132 14.29 -2.62 -18.23
N GLN A 133 13.45 -1.89 -18.96
CA GLN A 133 12.08 -1.62 -18.54
C GLN A 133 11.11 -2.46 -19.37
N ILE A 134 10.29 -3.24 -18.68
CA ILE A 134 9.24 -4.06 -19.28
C ILE A 134 7.88 -3.54 -18.86
N TYR A 135 6.90 -3.68 -19.75
CA TYR A 135 5.52 -3.25 -19.50
C TYR A 135 4.62 -4.47 -19.62
N GLY A 136 3.82 -4.73 -18.58
CA GLY A 136 2.70 -5.65 -18.67
C GLY A 136 1.43 -4.93 -19.13
N VAL A 137 0.41 -5.70 -19.53
CA VAL A 137 -0.94 -5.19 -19.81
C VAL A 137 -1.60 -4.71 -18.52
N PHE A 138 -1.43 -5.45 -17.42
CA PHE A 138 -1.88 -5.03 -16.10
C PHE A 138 -1.09 -5.71 -14.98
N GLY A 139 -1.27 -5.22 -13.75
CA GLY A 139 -0.76 -5.86 -12.55
C GLY A 139 -1.57 -5.49 -11.32
N ILE A 140 -1.40 -6.29 -10.26
CA ILE A 140 -2.03 -6.11 -8.95
C ILE A 140 -0.98 -6.28 -7.85
N GLY A 141 -1.25 -5.72 -6.68
CA GLY A 141 -0.34 -5.74 -5.54
C GLY A 141 0.51 -4.48 -5.42
N GLN A 142 1.48 -4.52 -4.51
CA GLN A 142 2.31 -3.36 -4.16
C GLN A 142 3.63 -3.35 -4.96
N GLU A 143 4.41 -2.28 -4.85
CA GLU A 143 5.78 -2.28 -5.36
C GLU A 143 6.63 -3.32 -4.59
N ARG A 144 7.38 -4.14 -5.33
CA ARG A 144 8.21 -5.23 -4.81
C ARG A 144 9.51 -5.32 -5.57
N SER A 145 10.56 -5.72 -4.87
CA SER A 145 11.87 -6.05 -5.41
C SER A 145 12.30 -7.44 -4.90
N GLY A 146 13.04 -8.18 -5.72
CA GLY A 146 13.48 -9.53 -5.39
C GLY A 146 14.34 -10.12 -6.50
N VAL A 147 14.95 -11.26 -6.21
CA VAL A 147 15.68 -12.04 -7.22
C VAL A 147 14.68 -12.66 -8.19
N LEU A 148 15.00 -12.62 -9.48
CA LEU A 148 14.20 -13.27 -10.51
C LEU A 148 14.42 -14.79 -10.43
N HIS A 149 13.32 -15.55 -10.45
CA HIS A 149 13.38 -17.00 -10.45
C HIS A 149 12.50 -17.57 -11.56
N LEU A 150 13.13 -18.07 -12.62
CA LEU A 150 12.45 -18.70 -13.73
C LEU A 150 11.96 -20.11 -13.36
N LEU A 151 10.64 -20.33 -13.43
CA LEU A 151 10.03 -21.62 -13.08
C LEU A 151 9.77 -22.54 -14.28
N VAL A 152 9.76 -21.99 -15.48
CA VAL A 152 9.45 -22.71 -16.72
C VAL A 152 10.53 -22.49 -17.77
N THR A 153 10.66 -23.40 -18.73
CA THR A 153 11.66 -23.28 -19.81
C THR A 153 11.06 -22.84 -21.13
N ASP A 154 9.73 -22.94 -21.30
CA ASP A 154 9.01 -22.51 -22.49
C ASP A 154 8.01 -21.40 -22.15
N PRO A 155 7.92 -20.31 -22.94
CA PRO A 155 6.97 -19.23 -22.71
C PRO A 155 5.49 -19.68 -22.77
N SER A 156 5.21 -20.85 -23.32
CA SER A 156 3.88 -21.46 -23.43
C SER A 156 3.50 -22.30 -22.21
N GLU A 157 4.44 -22.60 -21.32
CA GLU A 157 4.19 -23.43 -20.13
C GLU A 157 3.52 -22.61 -19.02
N PRO A 158 2.43 -23.12 -18.40
CA PRO A 158 1.84 -22.49 -17.23
C PRO A 158 2.63 -22.82 -15.96
N ILE A 159 2.55 -21.96 -14.95
CA ILE A 159 3.02 -22.26 -13.60
C ILE A 159 2.02 -23.20 -12.91
N LEU A 160 2.51 -24.35 -12.47
CA LEU A 160 1.76 -25.31 -11.67
C LEU A 160 2.02 -25.09 -10.16
N PRO A 161 1.05 -25.35 -9.27
CA PRO A 161 1.22 -25.15 -7.83
C PRO A 161 2.43 -25.87 -7.22
N GLU A 162 2.73 -27.08 -7.70
CA GLU A 162 3.84 -27.92 -7.26
C GLU A 162 5.23 -27.38 -7.64
N MET A 163 5.31 -26.46 -8.60
CA MET A 163 6.57 -25.79 -8.96
C MET A 163 6.98 -24.75 -7.91
N ILE A 164 6.04 -24.32 -7.07
CA ILE A 164 6.26 -23.29 -6.05
C ILE A 164 6.58 -23.96 -4.71
N ASP A 165 7.86 -23.89 -4.36
CA ASP A 165 8.42 -24.42 -3.12
C ASP A 165 9.21 -23.35 -2.34
N ALA A 166 9.82 -23.76 -1.23
CA ALA A 166 10.57 -22.88 -0.34
C ALA A 166 11.74 -22.14 -1.01
N ARG A 167 12.23 -22.60 -2.18
CA ARG A 167 13.29 -21.90 -2.95
C ARG A 167 12.75 -20.62 -3.62
N CYS A 168 11.44 -20.52 -3.79
CA CYS A 168 10.77 -19.34 -4.33
C CYS A 168 10.56 -18.23 -3.29
N ALA A 169 10.84 -18.50 -2.01
CA ALA A 169 10.63 -17.54 -0.93
C ALA A 169 11.40 -16.23 -1.19
N TYR A 170 10.71 -15.11 -1.04
CA TYR A 170 11.20 -13.76 -1.29
C TYR A 170 11.65 -13.45 -2.73
N ALA A 171 11.44 -14.36 -3.68
CA ALA A 171 11.74 -14.17 -5.09
C ALA A 171 10.58 -13.51 -5.85
N ILE A 172 10.88 -13.05 -7.07
CA ILE A 172 9.89 -12.75 -8.10
C ILE A 172 9.94 -13.91 -9.10
N VAL A 173 8.90 -14.74 -9.10
CA VAL A 173 8.86 -15.92 -9.97
C VAL A 173 8.37 -15.55 -11.37
N ILE A 174 8.98 -16.17 -12.37
CA ILE A 174 8.69 -15.92 -13.78
C ILE A 174 8.11 -17.19 -14.40
N GLY A 175 6.94 -17.06 -14.99
CA GLY A 175 6.24 -18.11 -15.70
C GLY A 175 6.10 -17.80 -17.19
N GLY A 176 5.49 -18.74 -17.90
CA GLY A 176 5.20 -18.63 -19.32
C GLY A 176 3.78 -18.13 -19.55
N SER A 177 2.85 -19.05 -19.80
CA SER A 177 1.55 -18.70 -20.38
C SER A 177 0.44 -18.36 -19.40
N GLY A 178 0.52 -18.88 -18.17
CA GLY A 178 -0.61 -18.88 -17.26
C GLY A 178 -0.24 -19.21 -15.82
N ILE A 179 -1.14 -18.88 -14.89
CA ILE A 179 -1.07 -19.31 -13.49
C ILE A 179 -2.48 -19.47 -12.93
N THR A 180 -2.68 -20.44 -12.03
CA THR A 180 -3.97 -20.67 -11.37
C THR A 180 -4.05 -20.00 -10.00
N ALA A 181 -5.26 -19.84 -9.47
CA ALA A 181 -5.51 -19.35 -8.11
C ALA A 181 -4.84 -20.23 -7.07
N ALA A 182 -4.82 -21.56 -7.27
CA ALA A 182 -4.13 -22.50 -6.39
C ALA A 182 -2.62 -22.22 -6.34
N ALA A 183 -1.99 -21.95 -7.49
CA ALA A 183 -0.58 -21.59 -7.55
C ALA A 183 -0.31 -20.21 -6.93
N LEU A 184 -1.18 -19.21 -7.15
CA LEU A 184 -1.06 -17.90 -6.49
C LEU A 184 -1.20 -18.00 -4.96
N GLN A 185 -2.15 -18.79 -4.46
CA GLN A 185 -2.28 -19.05 -3.02
C GLN A 185 -1.07 -19.77 -2.46
N ARG A 186 -0.49 -20.71 -3.21
CA ARG A 186 0.77 -21.36 -2.84
C ARG A 186 1.93 -20.36 -2.79
N ALA A 187 2.03 -19.45 -3.76
CA ALA A 187 3.02 -18.38 -3.77
C ALA A 187 2.96 -17.50 -2.51
N VAL A 188 1.74 -17.13 -2.07
CA VAL A 188 1.55 -16.40 -0.81
C VAL A 188 2.05 -17.21 0.39
N ARG A 189 1.68 -18.50 0.48
CA ARG A 189 2.11 -19.38 1.60
C ARG A 189 3.62 -19.56 1.67
N GLU A 190 4.28 -19.66 0.52
CA GLU A 190 5.73 -19.80 0.40
C GLU A 190 6.46 -18.43 0.41
N GLN A 191 5.76 -17.33 0.73
CA GLN A 191 6.31 -15.98 0.86
C GLN A 191 7.01 -15.45 -0.40
N VAL A 192 6.50 -15.83 -1.58
CA VAL A 192 6.92 -15.26 -2.87
C VAL A 192 6.53 -13.77 -2.90
N ARG A 193 7.44 -12.89 -3.37
CA ARG A 193 7.17 -11.45 -3.43
C ARG A 193 6.38 -11.05 -4.66
N GLY A 194 6.61 -11.70 -5.80
CA GLY A 194 5.85 -11.42 -7.00
C GLY A 194 5.87 -12.53 -8.04
N VAL A 195 4.97 -12.41 -9.01
CA VAL A 195 4.78 -13.34 -10.14
C VAL A 195 4.70 -12.53 -11.42
N ILE A 196 5.43 -12.96 -12.45
CA ILE A 196 5.31 -12.43 -13.82
C ILE A 196 4.86 -13.57 -14.74
N VAL A 197 3.76 -13.39 -15.45
CA VAL A 197 3.20 -14.39 -16.40
C VAL A 197 2.64 -13.72 -17.66
N GLY A 198 2.55 -14.48 -18.74
CA GLY A 198 1.93 -14.06 -19.98
C GLY A 198 0.43 -13.78 -19.82
N GLY A 199 -0.32 -14.69 -19.22
CA GLY A 199 -1.75 -14.52 -19.02
C GLY A 199 -2.28 -15.04 -17.69
N ILE A 200 -3.54 -14.71 -17.40
CA ILE A 200 -4.31 -15.31 -16.31
C ILE A 200 -5.80 -15.33 -16.68
N ASP A 201 -6.50 -16.41 -16.35
CA ASP A 201 -7.95 -16.47 -16.52
C ASP A 201 -8.67 -15.58 -15.50
N GLU A 202 -9.72 -14.87 -15.93
CA GLU A 202 -10.50 -14.01 -15.04
C GLU A 202 -11.07 -14.77 -13.83
N ALA A 203 -11.51 -16.01 -14.04
CA ALA A 203 -12.04 -16.86 -12.98
C ALA A 203 -10.99 -17.19 -11.91
N GLU A 204 -9.75 -17.45 -12.32
CA GLU A 204 -8.61 -17.72 -11.43
C GLU A 204 -8.20 -16.46 -10.66
N LEU A 205 -8.10 -15.32 -11.34
CA LEU A 205 -7.81 -14.04 -10.71
C LEU A 205 -8.87 -13.69 -9.66
N ARG A 206 -10.15 -13.84 -10.01
CA ARG A 206 -11.28 -13.60 -9.11
C ARG A 206 -11.27 -14.54 -7.90
N ALA A 207 -11.00 -15.82 -8.12
CA ALA A 207 -10.89 -16.81 -7.05
C ALA A 207 -9.72 -16.51 -6.10
N PHE A 208 -8.59 -16.02 -6.61
CA PHE A 208 -7.46 -15.60 -5.79
C PHE A 208 -7.77 -14.36 -4.96
N LEU A 209 -8.41 -13.35 -5.54
CA LEU A 209 -8.73 -12.09 -4.87
C LEU A 209 -9.93 -12.18 -3.91
N GLY A 210 -10.67 -13.30 -3.93
CA GLY A 210 -11.88 -13.45 -3.13
C GLY A 210 -13.01 -12.49 -3.55
N TRP A 211 -13.03 -12.07 -4.82
CA TRP A 211 -14.03 -11.13 -5.32
C TRP A 211 -15.32 -11.84 -5.72
N GLU A 212 -16.45 -11.35 -5.22
CA GLU A 212 -17.78 -11.89 -5.58
C GLU A 212 -18.26 -11.39 -6.95
N SER A 213 -17.78 -10.22 -7.43
CA SER A 213 -18.21 -9.59 -8.69
C SER A 213 -17.13 -8.71 -9.33
N PRO A 214 -17.08 -8.57 -10.68
CA PRO A 214 -16.22 -7.62 -11.39
C PRO A 214 -16.42 -6.14 -10.97
N ALA A 215 -17.56 -5.79 -10.37
CA ALA A 215 -17.79 -4.46 -9.79
C ALA A 215 -16.86 -4.14 -8.60
N SER A 216 -16.22 -5.16 -8.03
CA SER A 216 -15.19 -5.04 -6.99
C SER A 216 -13.84 -4.60 -7.58
N TRP A 217 -13.71 -4.65 -8.91
CA TRP A 217 -12.49 -4.22 -9.60
C TRP A 217 -12.38 -2.70 -9.59
N ARG A 218 -11.55 -2.18 -8.68
CA ARG A 218 -11.17 -0.78 -8.71
C ARG A 218 -9.97 -0.65 -9.64
N HIS A 219 -10.18 -0.09 -10.84
CA HIS A 219 -9.07 0.33 -11.69
C HIS A 219 -8.14 1.23 -10.89
N GLY A 220 -6.85 0.91 -10.89
CA GLY A 220 -5.82 1.64 -10.15
C GLY A 220 -5.96 3.14 -10.40
N ILE A 221 -6.25 3.88 -9.33
CA ILE A 221 -6.21 5.33 -9.33
C ILE A 221 -4.76 5.71 -9.67
N ARG A 222 -4.53 6.25 -10.87
CA ARG A 222 -3.22 6.83 -11.29
C ARG A 222 -2.89 8.11 -10.53
N SER A 223 -3.10 8.14 -9.23
CA SER A 223 -2.75 9.27 -8.39
C SER A 223 -1.84 8.78 -7.29
N TRP A 224 -0.61 9.26 -7.32
CA TRP A 224 0.38 9.26 -6.24
C TRP A 224 -0.13 9.92 -4.93
N ARG A 225 -1.39 10.37 -4.89
CA ARG A 225 -2.02 11.18 -3.84
C ARG A 225 -3.07 10.43 -3.01
N VAL A 226 -3.37 9.17 -3.34
CA VAL A 226 -4.38 8.39 -2.61
C VAL A 226 -3.73 7.08 -2.18
N THR A 227 -3.52 6.93 -0.87
CA THR A 227 -3.30 5.64 -0.23
C THR A 227 -4.44 4.73 -0.68
N ALA A 228 -4.12 3.69 -1.45
CA ALA A 228 -5.09 2.67 -1.80
C ALA A 228 -5.66 2.08 -0.49
N PRO A 229 -6.99 1.91 -0.36
CA PRO A 229 -7.54 1.19 0.78
C PRO A 229 -7.01 -0.25 0.81
N GLU A 230 -7.09 -0.85 1.99
CA GLU A 230 -6.43 -2.07 2.52
C GLU A 230 -6.69 -3.40 1.77
N THR A 231 -6.99 -3.38 0.48
CA THR A 231 -7.02 -4.59 -0.38
C THR A 231 -5.70 -4.75 -1.12
N SER A 232 -4.57 -4.53 -0.44
CA SER A 232 -3.26 -4.87 -1.01
C SER A 232 -2.93 -6.33 -0.71
N THR A 233 -2.89 -7.16 -1.75
CA THR A 233 -2.34 -8.50 -1.64
C THR A 233 -0.84 -8.42 -1.30
N GLU A 234 -0.35 -9.32 -0.45
CA GLU A 234 1.08 -9.38 -0.10
C GLU A 234 1.95 -9.70 -1.33
N LEU A 235 1.38 -10.48 -2.25
CA LEU A 235 1.92 -10.88 -3.54
C LEU A 235 1.60 -9.85 -4.62
N THR A 236 2.58 -9.54 -5.47
CA THR A 236 2.41 -8.71 -6.66
C THR A 236 2.36 -9.59 -7.92
N LEU A 237 1.33 -9.43 -8.75
CA LEU A 237 1.19 -10.15 -10.02
C LEU A 237 1.31 -9.15 -11.18
N VAL A 238 2.14 -9.46 -12.16
CA VAL A 238 2.27 -8.73 -13.43
C VAL A 238 1.91 -9.66 -14.58
N VAL A 239 0.99 -9.21 -15.43
CA VAL A 239 0.48 -9.97 -16.58
C VAL A 239 0.86 -9.27 -17.87
N THR A 240 1.55 -9.96 -18.77
CA THR A 240 2.18 -9.32 -19.95
C THR A 240 1.32 -9.30 -21.21
N GLU A 241 0.47 -10.32 -21.42
CA GLU A 241 -0.34 -10.50 -22.63
C GLU A 241 -1.86 -10.40 -22.38
N GLY A 242 -2.30 -10.35 -21.12
CA GLY A 242 -3.69 -10.09 -20.72
C GLY A 242 -4.44 -11.32 -20.20
N PHE A 243 -5.75 -11.38 -20.43
CA PHE A 243 -6.59 -12.47 -19.92
C PHE A 243 -6.54 -13.74 -20.77
N GLY A 244 -6.66 -14.89 -20.12
CA GLY A 244 -6.54 -16.21 -20.72
C GLY A 244 -5.18 -16.86 -20.47
N VAL A 245 -5.01 -18.09 -20.94
CA VAL A 245 -3.69 -18.74 -21.05
C VAL A 245 -3.00 -18.22 -22.31
N ARG A 246 -2.07 -17.28 -22.16
CA ARG A 246 -1.39 -16.60 -23.27
C ARG A 246 0.11 -16.71 -23.09
N PRO A 247 0.84 -17.39 -23.99
CA PRO A 247 2.29 -17.47 -23.93
C PRO A 247 2.90 -16.07 -23.87
N MET A 248 3.82 -15.86 -22.93
CA MET A 248 4.60 -14.61 -22.88
C MET A 248 5.35 -14.43 -24.20
N SER A 249 5.42 -13.20 -24.71
CA SER A 249 6.20 -12.96 -25.93
C SER A 249 7.66 -13.44 -25.79
N ALA A 250 8.15 -14.18 -26.78
CA ALA A 250 9.49 -14.79 -26.73
C ALA A 250 10.62 -13.79 -26.42
N PRO A 251 10.66 -12.58 -27.02
CA PRO A 251 11.70 -11.60 -26.70
C PRO A 251 11.69 -11.15 -25.23
N LEU A 252 10.51 -11.03 -24.63
CA LEU A 252 10.37 -10.66 -23.21
C LEU A 252 10.78 -11.82 -22.30
N PHE A 253 10.37 -13.04 -22.64
CA PHE A 253 10.73 -14.24 -21.90
C PHE A 253 12.25 -14.46 -21.93
N GLU A 254 12.90 -14.32 -23.08
CA GLU A 254 14.36 -14.42 -23.23
C GLU A 254 15.11 -13.34 -22.44
N LEU A 255 14.61 -12.10 -22.46
CA LEU A 255 15.17 -11.01 -21.67
C LEU A 255 15.12 -11.34 -20.17
N LEU A 256 13.98 -11.82 -19.69
CA LEU A 256 13.77 -12.21 -18.30
C LEU A 256 14.57 -13.44 -17.90
N ALA A 257 14.72 -14.42 -18.79
CA ALA A 257 15.50 -15.64 -18.55
C ALA A 257 17.02 -15.39 -18.51
N SER A 258 17.48 -14.25 -19.05
CA SER A 258 18.91 -13.88 -19.08
C SER A 258 19.42 -13.19 -17.81
N HIS A 259 18.55 -12.89 -16.83
CA HIS A 259 18.86 -12.16 -15.59
C HIS A 259 18.34 -12.90 -14.35
#